data_AF-A0A943N9G4-F1
#
_entry.id   AF-A0A943N9G4-F1
#
_cell.length_a   1.000
_cell.length_b   1.000
_cell.length_c   1.000
_cell.angle_alpha   90.00
_cell.angle_beta   90.00
_cell.angle_gamma   90.00
#
_symmetry.space_group_name_H-M   'P 1'
#
loop_
_entity.id
_entity.type
_entity.pdbx_description
1 polymer ?
#
loop_
_entity_poly.entity_id
_entity_poly.type
_entity_poly.pdbx_seq_one_letter_code
_entity_poly.pdbx_strand_id
1 'polypeptide(L)'
;APADMVVTLHACDTATDYALHNAICRGARMILSVPCCQHELNGQIASDRLRLITRYGIIKERFAALMTDAIRANLLESRGYKTQVLEFVDLSHTPKNLLIRAIKKRPALDNAGRIALDEAKALMEEFSLEPTLYSLLYPHSAD
;
A
#
# COMPACT_ATOMS: atom_id res chain seq x y z
N ALA A 1 17.00 15.20 -14.00
CA ALA A 1 16.70 15.54 -12.59
C ALA A 1 15.68 14.53 -12.06
N PRO A 2 15.74 14.12 -10.79
CA PRO A 2 14.68 13.31 -10.19
C PRO A 2 13.35 14.10 -10.17
N ALA A 3 12.23 13.41 -10.30
CA ALA A 3 10.91 14.04 -10.20
C ALA A 3 10.66 14.45 -8.74
N ASP A 4 10.31 15.72 -8.49
CA ASP A 4 9.98 16.18 -7.14
C ASP A 4 8.65 15.62 -6.61
N MET A 5 7.70 15.40 -7.53
CA MET A 5 6.37 14.88 -7.22
C MET A 5 5.99 13.79 -8.21
N VAL A 6 5.40 12.70 -7.70
CA VAL A 6 4.76 11.66 -8.51
C VAL A 6 3.28 11.62 -8.15
N VAL A 7 2.42 11.64 -9.17
CA VAL A 7 0.97 11.52 -9.01
C VAL A 7 0.50 10.32 -9.82
N THR A 8 -0.27 9.44 -9.19
CA THR A 8 -0.92 8.29 -9.84
C THR A 8 -2.42 8.36 -9.61
N LEU A 9 -3.17 8.37 -10.70
CA LEU A 9 -4.63 8.36 -10.69
C LEU A 9 -5.10 7.15 -11.48
N HIS A 10 -6.00 6.36 -10.89
CA HIS A 10 -6.52 5.13 -11.52
C HIS A 10 -5.42 4.11 -11.89
N ALA A 11 -4.29 4.12 -11.19
CA ALA A 11 -3.38 2.99 -11.24
C ALA A 11 -4.08 1.79 -10.59
N CYS A 12 -4.26 0.72 -11.34
CA CYS A 12 -4.96 -0.48 -10.89
C CYS A 12 -3.96 -1.57 -10.50
N ASP A 13 -4.33 -2.33 -9.48
CA ASP A 13 -3.63 -3.53 -9.03
C ASP A 13 -2.12 -3.27 -8.82
N THR A 14 -1.26 -4.13 -9.34
CA THR A 14 0.19 -4.01 -9.22
C THR A 14 0.79 -2.81 -9.95
N ALA A 15 0.05 -2.15 -10.87
CA ALA A 15 0.54 -0.92 -11.51
C ALA A 15 0.76 0.20 -10.48
N THR A 16 -0.07 0.25 -9.43
CA THR A 16 0.14 1.15 -8.29
C THR A 16 1.48 0.85 -7.61
N ASP A 17 1.75 -0.43 -7.37
CA ASP A 17 2.97 -0.88 -6.67
C ASP A 17 4.24 -0.54 -7.44
N TYR A 18 4.26 -0.78 -8.76
CA TYR A 18 5.38 -0.37 -9.60
C TYR A 18 5.55 1.15 -9.64
N ALA A 19 4.47 1.92 -9.66
CA ALA A 19 4.56 3.37 -9.67
C ALA A 19 5.11 3.92 -8.33
N LEU A 20 4.65 3.37 -7.20
CA LEU A 20 5.16 3.70 -5.87
C LEU A 20 6.64 3.33 -5.74
N HIS A 21 7.03 2.11 -6.16
CA HIS A 21 8.41 1.66 -6.18
C HIS A 21 9.31 2.61 -7.00
N ASN A 22 8.90 2.93 -8.23
CA ASN A 22 9.65 3.85 -9.08
C ASN A 22 9.79 5.24 -8.46
N ALA A 23 8.75 5.75 -7.80
CA ALA A 23 8.80 7.05 -7.12
C ALA A 23 9.81 7.04 -5.95
N ILE A 24 9.84 5.96 -5.17
CA ILE A 24 10.79 5.75 -4.07
C ILE A 24 12.22 5.68 -4.61
N CYS A 25 12.48 4.84 -5.62
CA CYS A 25 13.80 4.68 -6.23
C CYS A 25 14.34 5.97 -6.83
N ARG A 26 13.46 6.78 -7.42
CA ARG A 26 13.82 8.10 -7.98
C ARG A 26 13.94 9.20 -6.93
N GLY A 27 13.67 8.88 -5.66
CA GLY A 27 13.81 9.81 -4.54
C GLY A 27 12.77 10.93 -4.52
N ALA A 28 11.57 10.68 -5.07
CA ALA A 28 10.51 11.69 -5.14
C ALA A 28 10.21 12.28 -3.76
N ARG A 29 10.04 13.61 -3.68
CA ARG A 29 9.76 14.31 -2.41
C ARG A 29 8.31 14.15 -1.99
N MET A 30 7.39 14.05 -2.96
CA MET A 30 5.97 13.83 -2.73
C MET A 30 5.43 12.73 -3.64
N ILE A 31 4.57 11.88 -3.09
CA ILE A 31 3.83 10.86 -3.82
C ILE A 31 2.35 11.04 -3.46
N LEU A 32 1.50 11.17 -4.47
CA LEU A 32 0.05 11.22 -4.35
C LEU A 32 -0.51 10.07 -5.18
N SER A 33 -1.07 9.05 -4.53
CA SER A 33 -1.58 7.87 -5.22
C SER A 33 -3.03 7.63 -4.86
N VAL A 34 -3.88 7.56 -5.89
CA VAL A 34 -5.29 7.16 -5.79
C VAL A 34 -5.39 5.73 -6.34
N PRO A 35 -5.36 4.69 -5.47
CA PRO A 35 -5.51 3.31 -5.88
C PRO A 35 -6.95 3.05 -6.32
N CYS A 36 -7.14 2.28 -7.40
CA CYS A 36 -8.47 2.02 -7.94
C CYS A 36 -8.93 0.59 -7.66
N CYS A 37 -8.48 -0.41 -8.41
CA CYS A 37 -8.88 -1.81 -8.21
C CYS A 37 -7.74 -2.63 -7.61
N GLN A 38 -8.03 -3.65 -6.80
CA GLN A 38 -7.02 -4.60 -6.34
C GLN A 38 -7.52 -6.03 -6.49
N HIS A 39 -6.83 -6.81 -7.33
CA HIS A 39 -7.14 -8.22 -7.55
C HIS A 39 -6.11 -9.11 -6.87
N GLU A 40 -4.84 -8.70 -6.79
CA GLU A 40 -3.75 -9.47 -6.20
C GLU A 40 -4.11 -9.98 -4.79
N LEU A 41 -4.30 -9.06 -3.84
CA LEU A 41 -4.57 -9.42 -2.45
C LEU A 41 -5.98 -10.02 -2.26
N ASN A 42 -6.94 -9.69 -3.12
CA ASN A 42 -8.27 -10.30 -3.07
C ASN A 42 -8.22 -11.80 -3.43
N GLY A 43 -7.32 -12.20 -4.33
CA GLY A 43 -7.06 -13.61 -4.64
C GLY A 43 -6.40 -14.38 -3.50
N GLN A 44 -5.54 -13.71 -2.72
CA GLN A 44 -4.73 -14.32 -1.66
C GLN A 44 -5.44 -14.39 -0.31
N ILE A 45 -6.23 -13.35 0.04
CA ILE A 45 -6.73 -13.19 1.41
C ILE A 45 -7.53 -14.40 1.89
N ALA A 46 -7.01 -15.01 2.96
CA ALA A 46 -7.62 -16.09 3.70
C ALA A 46 -7.32 -15.90 5.20
N SER A 47 -8.25 -16.31 6.06
CA SER A 47 -8.03 -16.32 7.51
C SER A 47 -9.01 -17.29 8.15
N ASP A 48 -8.49 -18.19 8.98
CA ASP A 48 -9.30 -19.14 9.75
C ASP A 48 -9.98 -18.49 10.95
N ARG A 49 -9.36 -17.43 11.50
CA ARG A 49 -9.88 -16.67 12.64
C ARG A 49 -10.95 -15.67 12.20
N LEU A 50 -10.78 -15.06 11.02
CA LEU A 50 -11.66 -14.01 10.49
C LEU A 50 -12.49 -14.47 9.29
N ARG A 51 -12.92 -15.74 9.30
CA ARG A 51 -13.72 -16.33 8.20
C ARG A 51 -14.98 -15.55 7.84
N LEU A 52 -15.54 -14.78 8.76
CA LEU A 52 -16.72 -13.95 8.49
C LEU A 52 -16.42 -12.87 7.42
N ILE A 53 -15.23 -12.27 7.49
CA ILE A 53 -14.80 -11.20 6.57
C ILE A 53 -14.53 -11.78 5.18
N THR A 54 -13.98 -13.00 5.11
CA THR A 54 -13.61 -13.65 3.84
C THR A 54 -14.75 -14.45 3.20
N ARG A 55 -15.84 -14.75 3.93
CA ARG A 55 -16.98 -15.56 3.45
C ARG A 55 -17.79 -14.89 2.34
N TYR A 56 -18.04 -13.59 2.45
CA TYR A 56 -18.92 -12.87 1.52
C TYR A 56 -18.08 -12.10 0.51
N GLY A 57 -18.23 -12.41 -0.78
CA GLY A 57 -17.36 -11.89 -1.84
C GLY A 57 -17.18 -10.37 -1.83
N ILE A 58 -18.27 -9.61 -1.68
CA ILE A 58 -18.22 -8.14 -1.62
C ILE A 58 -17.51 -7.60 -0.38
N ILE A 59 -17.63 -8.28 0.77
CA ILE A 59 -16.94 -7.89 2.00
C ILE A 59 -15.45 -8.21 1.85
N LYS A 60 -15.13 -9.40 1.34
CA LYS A 60 -13.77 -9.84 1.05
C LYS A 60 -13.05 -8.86 0.12
N GLU A 61 -13.68 -8.48 -0.99
CA GLU A 61 -13.11 -7.56 -1.98
C GLU A 61 -12.82 -6.18 -1.39
N ARG A 62 -13.78 -5.60 -0.67
CA ARG A 62 -13.61 -4.27 -0.05
C ARG A 62 -12.55 -4.29 1.05
N PHE A 63 -12.56 -5.33 1.88
CA PHE A 63 -11.57 -5.49 2.93
C PHE A 63 -10.16 -5.69 2.37
N ALA A 64 -10.01 -6.51 1.32
CA ALA A 64 -8.74 -6.70 0.62
C ALA A 64 -8.21 -5.39 0.05
N ALA A 65 -9.06 -4.57 -0.57
CA ALA A 65 -8.66 -3.25 -1.09
C ALA A 65 -8.16 -2.33 0.04
N LEU A 66 -8.89 -2.21 1.14
CA LEU A 66 -8.49 -1.37 2.29
C LEU A 66 -7.17 -1.85 2.93
N MET A 67 -7.03 -3.15 3.09
CA MET A 67 -5.83 -3.77 3.63
C MET A 67 -4.61 -3.53 2.74
N THR A 68 -4.79 -3.61 1.43
CA THR A 68 -3.74 -3.31 0.45
C THR A 68 -3.27 -1.87 0.60
N ASP A 69 -4.18 -0.91 0.69
CA ASP A 69 -3.83 0.50 0.79
C ASP A 69 -3.16 0.83 2.13
N ALA A 70 -3.57 0.16 3.22
CA ALA A 70 -2.89 0.24 4.51
C ALA A 70 -1.46 -0.31 4.45
N ILE A 71 -1.25 -1.46 3.82
CA ILE A 71 0.08 -2.03 3.59
C ILE A 71 0.94 -1.06 2.77
N ARG A 72 0.42 -0.54 1.65
CA ARG A 72 1.13 0.42 0.80
C ARG A 72 1.55 1.67 1.57
N ALA A 73 0.68 2.21 2.41
CA ALA A 73 0.99 3.35 3.27
C ALA A 73 2.13 3.02 4.25
N ASN A 74 2.06 1.90 4.96
CA ASN A 74 3.13 1.51 5.90
C ASN A 74 4.46 1.17 5.21
N LEU A 75 4.43 0.64 3.98
CA LEU A 75 5.64 0.45 3.17
C LEU A 75 6.25 1.77 2.69
N LEU A 76 5.47 2.82 2.53
CA LEU A 76 6.00 4.17 2.29
C LEU A 76 6.61 4.76 3.56
N GLU A 77 6.00 4.55 4.73
CA GLU A 77 6.55 4.97 6.04
C GLU A 77 7.93 4.36 6.27
N SER A 78 8.06 3.05 6.05
CA SER A 78 9.33 2.34 6.21
C SER A 78 10.43 2.83 5.25
N ARG A 79 10.05 3.53 4.17
CA ARG A 79 10.92 4.16 3.18
C ARG A 79 11.16 5.66 3.41
N GLY A 80 10.80 6.17 4.59
CA GLY A 80 11.13 7.53 5.02
C GLY A 80 10.12 8.59 4.60
N TYR A 81 8.94 8.17 4.13
CA TYR A 81 7.82 9.06 3.88
C TYR A 81 7.01 9.22 5.16
N LYS A 82 6.44 10.40 5.38
CA LYS A 82 5.29 10.59 6.26
C LYS A 82 4.04 10.44 5.41
N THR A 83 3.19 9.50 5.76
CA THR A 83 2.07 9.03 4.97
C THR A 83 0.74 9.37 5.64
N GLN A 84 -0.29 9.56 4.82
CA GLN A 84 -1.66 9.78 5.24
C GLN A 84 -2.55 9.07 4.23
N VAL A 85 -3.53 8.33 4.71
CA VAL A 85 -4.64 7.83 3.89
C VAL A 85 -5.82 8.76 4.12
N LEU A 86 -6.20 9.50 3.09
CA LEU A 86 -7.21 10.57 3.16
C LEU A 86 -8.37 10.24 2.24
N GLU A 87 -9.53 10.82 2.55
CA GLU A 87 -10.62 10.88 1.59
C GLU A 87 -10.25 11.85 0.45
N PHE A 88 -10.35 11.36 -0.79
CA PHE A 88 -10.02 12.09 -2.01
C PHE A 88 -11.22 12.87 -2.55
N VAL A 89 -12.37 12.20 -2.62
CA VAL A 89 -13.65 12.70 -3.16
C VAL A 89 -14.80 12.03 -2.41
N ASP A 90 -15.95 12.68 -2.37
CA ASP A 90 -17.14 12.14 -1.71
C ASP A 90 -17.57 10.79 -2.32
N LEU A 91 -18.01 9.86 -1.45
CA LEU A 91 -18.50 8.53 -1.85
C LEU A 91 -19.67 8.57 -2.86
N SER A 92 -20.43 9.66 -2.90
CA SER A 92 -21.49 9.90 -3.87
C SER A 92 -20.99 9.96 -5.31
N HIS A 93 -19.71 10.32 -5.51
CA HIS A 93 -19.09 10.35 -6.84
C HIS A 93 -18.42 9.02 -7.19
N THR A 94 -17.80 8.34 -6.21
CA THR A 94 -17.15 7.04 -6.44
C THR A 94 -16.95 6.26 -5.14
N PRO A 95 -17.12 4.93 -5.16
CA PRO A 95 -16.73 4.07 -4.03
C PRO A 95 -15.21 3.95 -3.85
N LYS A 96 -14.40 4.47 -4.79
CA LYS A 96 -12.94 4.55 -4.71
C LYS A 96 -12.54 5.97 -4.34
N ASN A 97 -12.57 6.24 -3.04
CA ASN A 97 -12.45 7.57 -2.47
C ASN A 97 -11.17 7.76 -1.64
N LEU A 98 -10.16 6.89 -1.73
CA LEU A 98 -8.94 7.01 -0.93
C LEU A 98 -7.77 7.60 -1.73
N LEU A 99 -7.03 8.50 -1.08
CA LEU A 99 -5.76 9.06 -1.53
C LEU A 99 -4.67 8.71 -0.52
N ILE A 100 -3.63 8.01 -0.97
CA ILE A 100 -2.38 7.85 -0.22
C ILE A 100 -1.49 9.06 -0.53
N ARG A 101 -1.28 9.91 0.48
CA ARG A 101 -0.37 11.05 0.42
C ARG A 101 0.90 10.73 1.20
N ALA A 102 2.04 10.76 0.53
CA ALA A 102 3.35 10.48 1.12
C ALA A 102 4.33 11.63 0.88
N ILE A 103 4.92 12.17 1.95
CA ILE A 103 5.90 13.26 1.88
C ILE A 103 7.21 12.79 2.50
N LYS A 104 8.31 12.86 1.76
CA LYS A 104 9.63 12.46 2.25
C LYS A 104 10.08 13.39 3.39
N LYS A 105 10.30 12.82 4.58
CA LYS A 105 10.59 13.59 5.81
C LYS A 105 11.75 13.04 6.63
N ARG A 106 12.03 11.74 6.52
CA ARG A 106 12.97 11.03 7.39
C ARG A 106 13.81 10.03 6.59
N PRO A 107 14.94 9.55 7.15
CA PRO A 107 15.67 8.42 6.57
C PRO A 107 14.80 7.17 6.52
N ALA A 108 15.07 6.28 5.56
CA ALA A 108 14.41 4.97 5.51
C ALA A 108 14.83 4.12 6.74
N LEU A 109 13.89 3.30 7.25
CA LEU A 109 14.11 2.38 8.37
C LEU A 109 14.67 3.03 9.66
N ASP A 110 14.29 4.29 9.92
CA ASP A 110 14.35 4.85 11.26
C ASP A 110 13.36 4.13 12.22
N ASN A 111 13.27 4.55 13.48
CA ASN A 111 12.45 3.84 14.47
C ASN A 111 10.99 3.69 14.04
N ALA A 112 10.32 4.79 13.67
CA ALA A 112 8.93 4.72 13.24
C ALA A 112 8.76 4.03 11.87
N GLY A 113 9.80 3.98 11.02
CA GLY A 113 9.76 3.24 9.77
C GLY A 113 9.84 1.73 9.98
N ARG A 114 10.59 1.28 10.99
CA ARG A 114 10.65 -0.12 11.41
C ARG A 114 9.32 -0.58 12.01
N ILE A 115 8.74 0.22 12.90
CA ILE A 115 7.41 -0.06 13.48
C ILE A 115 6.38 -0.24 12.36
N ALA A 116 6.31 0.68 11.40
CA ALA A 116 5.38 0.57 10.27
C ALA A 116 5.62 -0.69 9.41
N LEU A 117 6.89 -1.04 9.18
CA LEU A 117 7.24 -2.27 8.45
C LEU A 117 6.78 -3.53 9.20
N ASP A 118 6.99 -3.58 10.51
CA ASP A 118 6.63 -4.72 11.34
C ASP A 118 5.10 -4.87 11.44
N GLU A 119 4.36 -3.78 11.55
CA GLU A 119 2.89 -3.79 11.46
C GLU A 119 2.39 -4.30 10.11
N ALA A 120 3.01 -3.86 9.00
CA ALA A 120 2.66 -4.33 7.67
C ALA A 120 2.93 -5.84 7.53
N LYS A 121 4.08 -6.31 8.03
CA LYS A 121 4.44 -7.74 8.02
C LYS A 121 3.48 -8.58 8.86
N ALA A 122 3.10 -8.12 10.05
CA ALA A 122 2.15 -8.83 10.90
C ALA A 122 0.78 -9.01 10.20
N LEU A 123 0.32 -7.98 9.47
CA LEU A 123 -0.90 -8.06 8.68
C LEU A 123 -0.75 -8.98 7.47
N MET A 124 0.41 -8.97 6.80
CA MET A 124 0.72 -9.92 5.73
C MET A 124 0.71 -11.36 6.24
N GLU A 125 1.27 -11.63 7.42
CA GLU A 125 1.33 -12.96 8.02
C GLU A 125 -0.08 -13.46 8.40
N GLU A 126 -0.88 -12.67 9.13
CA GLU A 126 -2.22 -13.05 9.58
C GLU A 126 -3.15 -13.43 8.42
N PHE A 127 -2.97 -12.82 7.25
CA PHE A 127 -3.79 -13.07 6.06
C PHE A 127 -3.07 -13.84 4.95
N SER A 128 -1.84 -14.33 5.22
CA SER A 128 -1.00 -15.07 4.26
C SER A 128 -0.84 -14.34 2.91
N LEU A 129 -0.46 -13.06 2.98
CA LEU A 129 -0.35 -12.17 1.83
C LEU A 129 1.09 -12.04 1.35
N GLU A 130 1.25 -11.92 0.04
CA GLU A 130 2.51 -11.60 -0.63
C GLU A 130 2.31 -10.41 -1.57
N PRO A 131 2.33 -9.16 -1.06
CA PRO A 131 2.08 -7.97 -1.87
C PRO A 131 3.28 -7.63 -2.78
N THR A 132 3.04 -7.35 -4.07
CA THR A 132 4.10 -6.99 -5.03
C THR A 132 5.00 -5.85 -4.53
N LEU A 133 4.44 -4.79 -3.94
CA LEU A 133 5.24 -3.66 -3.45
C LEU A 133 6.24 -4.07 -2.37
N TYR A 134 5.87 -4.99 -1.48
CA TYR A 134 6.77 -5.48 -0.45
C TYR A 134 7.99 -6.17 -1.09
N SER A 135 7.74 -7.09 -2.02
CA SER A 135 8.78 -7.83 -2.75
C SER A 135 9.70 -6.92 -3.56
N LEU A 136 9.17 -5.87 -4.18
CA LEU A 136 9.96 -4.87 -4.91
C LEU A 136 10.88 -4.07 -3.98
N LEU A 137 10.39 -3.71 -2.80
CA LEU A 137 11.12 -2.87 -1.87
C LEU A 137 12.14 -3.68 -1.06
N TYR A 138 11.75 -4.86 -0.61
CA TYR A 138 12.54 -5.77 0.23
C TYR A 138 12.73 -7.09 -0.51
N PRO A 139 13.48 -7.10 -1.63
CA PRO A 139 13.82 -8.35 -2.28
C PRO A 139 14.52 -9.23 -1.24
N HIS A 140 14.21 -10.53 -1.21
CA HIS A 140 15.05 -11.46 -0.47
C HIS A 140 16.48 -11.22 -0.95
N SER A 141 17.34 -10.79 -0.05
CA SER A 141 18.77 -10.84 -0.29
C SER A 141 19.06 -12.28 -0.68
N ALA A 142 19.39 -12.49 -1.96
CA ALA A 142 20.23 -13.61 -2.29
C ALA A 142 21.47 -13.44 -1.41
N ASP A 143 21.70 -14.42 -0.55
CA ASP A 143 22.88 -14.50 0.30
C ASP A 143 24.18 -14.13 -0.44
#